data_AF-A0A8H7BBY6-F1
#
_entry.id   AF-A0A8H7BBY6-F1
#
_cell.length_a   1.000
_cell.length_b   1.000
_cell.length_c   1.000
_cell.angle_alpha   90.00
_cell.angle_beta   90.00
_cell.angle_gamma   90.00
#
_symmetry.space_group_name_H-M   'P 1'
#
loop_
_entity.id
_entity.type
_entity.pdbx_description
1 polymer ?
#
loop_
_entity_poly.entity_id
_entity_poly.type
_entity_poly.pdbx_seq_one_letter_code
_entity_poly.pdbx_strand_id
1 'polypeptide(L)'
;KYLNGTDRVTDGLGNHPVGILIYHPLGYVSVNLWSIDPGAIPGPADEYNDVEWALIGHHMLSDAGPLQVWEGSNETRGTLTHGPLVMSSYPKWVVTDQTRNYTVSAKAYEGRDVLLLWVQNIEKDSLSSLYWARAAENGSSWAT
;
A
#
# COMPACT_ATOMS: atom_id res chain seq x y z
N LYS A 1 6.75 -25.72 -10.40
CA LYS A 1 6.17 -25.36 -9.09
C LYS A 1 7.27 -24.62 -8.33
N TYR A 2 7.23 -23.29 -8.27
CA TYR A 2 8.32 -22.51 -7.65
C TYR A 2 8.22 -22.60 -6.13
N LEU A 3 9.36 -22.67 -5.44
CA LEU A 3 9.47 -22.88 -3.99
C LEU A 3 8.93 -21.69 -3.15
N ASN A 4 8.65 -20.54 -3.78
CA ASN A 4 8.15 -19.32 -3.13
C ASN A 4 6.74 -18.91 -3.58
N GLY A 5 5.93 -19.84 -4.11
CA GLY A 5 4.68 -19.47 -4.76
C GLY A 5 4.94 -18.82 -6.12
N THR A 6 3.86 -18.46 -6.83
CA THR A 6 3.97 -17.76 -8.11
C THR A 6 3.69 -16.30 -7.83
N ASP A 7 4.65 -15.41 -8.11
CA ASP A 7 4.40 -13.97 -8.04
C ASP A 7 3.22 -13.64 -8.94
N ARG A 8 2.12 -13.20 -8.32
CA ARG A 8 1.01 -12.61 -9.05
C ARG A 8 1.23 -11.12 -9.07
N VAL A 9 1.91 -10.69 -10.12
CA VAL A 9 2.03 -9.28 -10.46
C VAL A 9 0.63 -8.68 -10.53
N THR A 10 0.37 -7.65 -9.73
CA THR A 10 -0.82 -6.82 -9.95
C THR A 10 -0.56 -6.01 -11.21
N ASP A 11 -1.38 -6.23 -12.25
CA ASP A 11 -1.16 -5.81 -13.64
C ASP A 11 -0.68 -4.35 -13.86
N GLY A 12 -0.83 -3.44 -12.89
CA GLY A 12 -0.31 -2.06 -12.93
C GLY A 12 0.89 -1.77 -12.03
N LEU A 13 1.04 -2.37 -10.84
CA LEU A 13 2.10 -1.97 -9.89
C LEU A 13 3.45 -2.67 -10.11
N GLY A 14 3.51 -3.63 -11.04
CA GLY A 14 4.73 -4.40 -11.29
C GLY A 14 5.11 -5.30 -10.12
N ASN A 15 6.38 -5.71 -10.10
CA ASN A 15 6.94 -6.61 -9.09
C ASN A 15 7.48 -5.87 -7.86
N HIS A 16 7.84 -4.59 -8.02
CA HIS A 16 8.51 -3.81 -6.99
C HIS A 16 7.77 -2.50 -6.73
N PRO A 17 6.57 -2.51 -6.15
CA PRO A 17 5.93 -1.27 -5.76
C PRO A 17 6.67 -0.62 -4.59
N VAL A 18 6.84 0.71 -4.66
CA VAL A 18 7.31 1.54 -3.55
C VAL A 18 6.27 2.61 -3.25
N GLY A 19 6.28 3.19 -2.06
CA GLY A 19 5.39 4.31 -1.81
C GLY A 19 5.29 4.78 -0.37
N ILE A 20 4.10 5.22 0.03
CA ILE A 20 3.78 5.73 1.36
C ILE A 20 2.38 5.27 1.77
N LEU A 21 2.27 4.83 3.02
CA LEU A 21 1.02 4.54 3.71
C LEU A 21 0.89 5.48 4.91
N ILE A 22 -0.24 6.17 5.04
CA ILE A 22 -0.52 7.08 6.15
C ILE A 22 -1.79 6.62 6.86
N TYR A 23 -1.69 6.41 8.17
CA TYR A 23 -2.83 6.29 9.06
C TYR A 23 -2.98 7.57 9.88
N HIS A 24 -4.11 8.25 9.72
CA HIS A 24 -4.42 9.48 10.42
C HIS A 24 -5.16 9.17 11.74
N PRO A 25 -4.85 9.87 12.86
CA PRO A 25 -5.50 9.65 14.15
C PRO A 25 -7.03 9.80 14.15
N LEU A 26 -7.58 10.57 13.20
CA LEU A 26 -9.04 10.72 13.03
C LEU A 26 -9.70 9.53 12.31
N GLY A 27 -8.99 8.42 12.11
CA GLY A 27 -9.56 7.22 11.48
C GLY A 27 -9.64 7.31 9.95
N TYR A 28 -8.62 7.91 9.31
CA TYR A 28 -8.49 7.92 7.86
C TYR A 28 -7.20 7.24 7.42
N VAL A 29 -7.21 6.72 6.21
CA VAL A 29 -6.04 6.15 5.55
C VAL A 29 -5.86 6.78 4.18
N SER A 30 -4.60 6.95 3.79
CA SER A 30 -4.22 7.13 2.40
C SER A 30 -3.04 6.23 2.03
N VAL A 31 -3.11 5.66 0.83
CA VAL A 31 -2.07 4.82 0.25
C VAL A 31 -1.67 5.41 -1.08
N ASN A 32 -0.36 5.53 -1.32
CA ASN A 32 0.18 5.88 -2.62
C ASN A 32 1.33 4.94 -2.93
N LEU A 33 1.25 4.26 -4.06
CA LEU A 33 2.23 3.30 -4.57
C LEU A 33 2.58 3.65 -6.01
N TRP A 34 3.83 3.40 -6.37
CA TRP A 34 4.39 3.55 -7.70
C TRP A 34 5.17 2.29 -8.05
N SER A 35 5.05 1.83 -9.28
CA SER A 35 5.99 0.85 -9.83
C SER A 35 7.36 1.51 -10.06
N ILE A 36 8.43 0.78 -9.75
CA ILE A 36 9.80 1.11 -10.19
C ILE A 36 10.33 0.13 -11.24
N ASP A 37 9.45 -0.70 -11.82
CA ASP A 37 9.85 -1.62 -12.88
C ASP A 37 10.24 -0.85 -14.15
N PRO A 38 11.26 -1.30 -14.90
CA PRO A 38 11.63 -0.68 -16.16
C PRO A 38 10.46 -0.61 -17.14
N GLY A 39 10.19 0.58 -17.68
CA GLY A 39 9.08 0.83 -18.61
C GLY A 39 7.75 1.16 -17.96
N ALA A 40 7.64 1.12 -16.63
CA ALA A 40 6.45 1.57 -15.90
C ALA A 40 6.34 3.10 -15.81
N ILE A 41 7.45 3.79 -16.07
CA ILE A 41 7.54 5.25 -16.15
C ILE A 41 8.25 5.66 -17.46
N PRO A 42 7.91 6.81 -18.04
CA PRO A 42 8.63 7.36 -19.19
C PRO A 42 10.08 7.69 -18.81
N GLY A 43 10.94 7.77 -19.83
CA GLY A 43 12.31 8.26 -19.64
C GLY A 43 12.32 9.74 -19.23
N PRO A 44 13.38 10.25 -18.59
CA PRO A 44 13.45 11.63 -18.15
C PRO A 44 13.25 12.64 -19.29
N ALA A 45 12.38 13.63 -19.08
CA ALA A 45 12.12 14.73 -20.01
C ALA A 45 11.80 16.02 -19.23
N ASP A 46 11.92 17.19 -19.89
CA ASP A 46 11.57 18.48 -19.28
C ASP A 46 10.05 18.62 -19.09
N GLU A 47 9.26 18.07 -20.02
CA GLU A 47 7.80 18.02 -19.95
C GLU A 47 7.31 16.66 -20.45
N TYR A 48 6.25 16.14 -19.81
CA TYR A 48 5.56 14.93 -20.24
C TYR A 48 4.26 15.27 -20.97
N ASN A 49 3.99 14.54 -22.05
CA ASN A 49 2.72 14.59 -22.76
C ASN A 49 1.65 13.70 -22.09
N ASP A 50 0.41 13.76 -22.58
CA ASP A 50 -0.72 13.00 -22.00
C ASP A 50 -0.50 11.49 -21.99
N VAL A 51 0.19 10.93 -22.99
CA VAL A 51 0.49 9.49 -23.06
C VAL A 51 1.49 9.10 -21.97
N GLU A 52 2.49 9.94 -21.74
CA GLU A 52 3.51 9.74 -20.69
C GLU A 52 2.90 9.88 -19.29
N TRP A 53 2.03 10.87 -19.08
CA TRP A 53 1.26 11.00 -17.84
C TRP A 53 0.30 9.83 -17.63
N ALA A 54 -0.37 9.35 -18.68
CA ALA A 54 -1.23 8.19 -18.61
C ALA A 54 -0.46 6.91 -18.25
N LEU A 55 0.77 6.75 -18.77
CA LEU A 55 1.65 5.64 -18.41
C LEU A 55 1.97 5.67 -16.90
N ILE A 56 2.39 6.83 -16.39
CA ILE A 56 2.67 7.01 -14.95
C ILE A 56 1.43 6.66 -14.13
N GLY A 57 0.27 7.24 -14.47
CA GLY A 57 -0.98 7.00 -13.75
C GLY A 57 -1.44 5.54 -13.79
N HIS A 58 -1.19 4.82 -14.89
CA HIS A 58 -1.49 3.40 -15.01
C HIS A 58 -0.65 2.54 -14.04
N HIS A 59 0.58 2.97 -13.77
CA HIS A 59 1.52 2.30 -12.89
C HIS A 59 1.56 2.87 -11.47
N MET A 60 0.52 3.63 -11.11
CA MET A 60 0.29 4.18 -9.77
C MET A 60 -0.98 3.61 -9.15
N LEU A 61 -0.88 3.27 -7.86
CA LEU A 61 -2.05 3.04 -7.03
C LEU A 61 -2.14 4.14 -5.97
N SER A 62 -3.21 4.92 -6.02
CA SER A 62 -3.56 5.85 -4.97
C SER A 62 -4.94 5.49 -4.46
N ASP A 63 -5.12 5.37 -3.16
CA ASP A 63 -6.44 5.22 -2.56
C ASP A 63 -6.53 5.94 -1.22
N ALA A 64 -7.76 6.28 -0.84
CA ALA A 64 -8.03 6.92 0.44
C ALA A 64 -9.44 6.62 0.91
N GLY A 65 -9.61 6.57 2.23
CA GLY A 65 -10.90 6.34 2.85
C GLY A 65 -10.83 6.29 4.38
N PRO A 66 -11.96 5.97 5.03
CA PRO A 66 -11.98 5.66 6.44
C PRO A 66 -11.11 4.44 6.77
N LEU A 67 -10.58 4.42 7.99
CA LEU A 67 -9.86 3.29 8.56
C LEU A 67 -10.71 2.70 9.70
N GLN A 68 -10.91 1.39 9.66
CA GLN A 68 -11.55 0.65 10.73
C GLN A 68 -10.65 -0.51 11.16
N VAL A 69 -10.44 -0.66 12.47
CA VAL A 69 -9.72 -1.80 13.05
C VAL A 69 -10.75 -2.75 13.65
N TRP A 70 -10.65 -4.04 13.34
CA TRP A 70 -11.63 -5.04 13.76
C TRP A 70 -11.47 -5.39 15.23
N GLU A 71 -12.58 -5.73 15.88
CA GLU A 71 -12.58 -6.26 17.25
C GLU A 71 -11.66 -7.50 17.35
N GLY A 72 -10.91 -7.60 18.45
CA GLY A 72 -9.93 -8.67 18.66
C GLY A 72 -8.53 -8.38 18.07
N SER A 73 -8.38 -7.29 17.32
CA SER A 73 -7.07 -6.79 16.89
C SER A 73 -6.32 -6.11 18.05
N ASN A 74 -4.99 -6.09 17.99
CA ASN A 74 -4.10 -5.45 18.99
C ASN A 74 -2.96 -4.67 18.32
N GLU A 75 -2.02 -4.12 19.09
CA GLU A 75 -0.96 -3.26 18.53
C GLU A 75 -0.03 -3.97 17.54
N THR A 76 0.06 -5.30 17.60
CA THR A 76 1.05 -6.07 16.83
C THR A 76 0.44 -6.97 15.77
N ARG A 77 -0.87 -7.26 15.82
CA ARG A 77 -1.55 -8.12 14.85
C ARG A 77 -3.05 -7.94 14.89
N GLY A 78 -3.70 -8.17 13.76
CA GLY A 78 -5.14 -8.15 13.66
C GLY A 78 -5.64 -8.00 12.23
N THR A 79 -6.83 -7.44 12.10
CA THR A 79 -7.49 -7.18 10.83
C THR A 79 -7.98 -5.74 10.80
N LEU A 80 -7.86 -5.09 9.66
CA LEU A 80 -8.31 -3.73 9.43
C LEU A 80 -8.98 -3.62 8.06
N THR A 81 -9.78 -2.57 7.89
CA THR A 81 -10.44 -2.22 6.64
C THR A 81 -10.05 -0.80 6.24
N HIS A 82 -9.60 -0.63 4.99
CA HIS A 82 -9.55 0.67 4.34
C HIS A 82 -10.84 0.82 3.52
N GLY A 83 -11.73 1.70 3.94
CA GLY A 83 -12.94 2.01 3.19
C GLY A 83 -14.21 2.20 4.03
N PRO A 84 -15.36 2.44 3.36
CA PRO A 84 -15.51 2.48 1.90
C PRO A 84 -14.63 3.55 1.27
N LEU A 85 -13.85 3.19 0.24
CA LEU A 85 -12.87 4.12 -0.34
C LEU A 85 -13.59 5.31 -0.99
N VAL A 86 -13.20 6.52 -0.59
CA VAL A 86 -13.73 7.77 -1.17
C VAL A 86 -13.00 8.16 -2.45
N MET A 87 -11.78 7.65 -2.62
CA MET A 87 -10.93 7.85 -3.79
C MET A 87 -10.12 6.58 -4.05
N SER A 88 -10.00 6.23 -5.33
CA SER A 88 -9.01 5.25 -5.79
C SER A 88 -8.61 5.54 -7.23
N SER A 89 -7.33 5.42 -7.56
CA SER A 89 -6.83 5.42 -8.94
C SER A 89 -7.27 4.16 -9.70
N TYR A 90 -7.75 3.14 -8.98
CA TYR A 90 -8.38 1.96 -9.57
C TYR A 90 -9.90 2.05 -9.45
N PRO A 91 -10.63 2.43 -10.52
CA PRO A 91 -12.02 2.87 -10.41
C PRO A 91 -12.96 1.85 -9.77
N LYS A 92 -12.70 0.55 -9.98
CA LYS A 92 -13.52 -0.52 -9.42
C LYS A 92 -13.43 -0.65 -7.89
N TRP A 93 -12.50 0.03 -7.25
CA TRP A 93 -12.32 0.03 -5.79
C TRP A 93 -13.04 1.20 -5.10
N VAL A 94 -13.51 2.19 -5.84
CA VAL A 94 -14.27 3.31 -5.26
C VAL A 94 -15.56 2.79 -4.63
N VAL A 95 -15.89 3.25 -3.42
CA VAL A 95 -17.01 2.80 -2.57
C VAL A 95 -16.91 1.32 -2.15
N THR A 96 -15.74 0.70 -2.28
CA THR A 96 -15.51 -0.67 -1.79
C THR A 96 -14.61 -0.69 -0.57
N ASP A 97 -14.68 -1.78 0.18
CA ASP A 97 -13.84 -2.03 1.34
C ASP A 97 -12.62 -2.87 0.96
N GLN A 98 -11.46 -2.48 1.49
CA GLN A 98 -10.21 -3.21 1.34
C GLN A 98 -9.78 -3.77 2.70
N THR A 99 -10.29 -4.95 3.04
CA THR A 99 -9.93 -5.66 4.27
C THR A 99 -8.57 -6.33 4.14
N ARG A 100 -7.70 -6.13 5.14
CA ARG A 100 -6.34 -6.68 5.21
C ARG A 100 -6.05 -7.16 6.62
N ASN A 101 -5.27 -8.24 6.71
CA ASN A 101 -4.63 -8.62 7.96
C ASN A 101 -3.34 -7.84 8.13
N TYR A 102 -2.95 -7.59 9.37
CA TYR A 102 -1.70 -6.91 9.66
C TYR A 102 -0.86 -7.62 10.71
N THR A 103 0.44 -7.36 10.66
CA THR A 103 1.41 -7.71 11.70
C THR A 103 2.45 -6.61 11.82
N VAL A 104 2.80 -6.21 13.04
CA VAL A 104 3.85 -5.22 13.31
C VAL A 104 5.03 -5.93 13.98
N SER A 105 6.20 -5.82 13.36
CA SER A 105 7.45 -6.37 13.88
C SER A 105 8.34 -5.22 14.37
N ALA A 106 8.63 -5.22 15.67
CA ALA A 106 9.44 -4.16 16.28
C ALA A 106 10.88 -4.19 15.76
N LYS A 107 11.40 -3.02 15.36
CA LYS A 107 12.80 -2.82 14.94
C LYS A 107 13.32 -3.79 13.86
N ALA A 108 12.44 -4.31 13.01
CA ALA A 108 12.77 -5.35 12.03
C ALA A 108 13.53 -4.84 10.80
N TYR A 109 13.52 -3.53 10.52
CA TYR A 109 14.23 -2.93 9.39
C TYR A 109 14.98 -1.67 9.82
N GLU A 110 16.31 -1.69 9.78
CA GLU A 110 17.16 -0.54 10.13
C GLU A 110 16.80 0.08 11.51
N GLY A 111 16.43 -0.75 12.49
CA GLY A 111 16.00 -0.29 13.81
C GLY A 111 14.60 0.31 13.89
N ARG A 112 13.82 0.25 12.80
CA ARG A 112 12.44 0.76 12.69
C ARG A 112 11.43 -0.37 12.74
N ASP A 113 10.24 -0.09 13.26
CA ASP A 113 9.12 -1.01 13.20
C ASP A 113 8.68 -1.24 11.76
N VAL A 114 8.27 -2.47 11.45
CA VAL A 114 7.77 -2.84 10.13
C VAL A 114 6.33 -3.31 10.26
N LEU A 115 5.44 -2.68 9.51
CA LEU A 115 4.06 -3.11 9.30
C LEU A 115 4.01 -3.99 8.06
N LEU A 116 3.56 -5.23 8.22
CA LEU A 116 3.15 -6.13 7.15
C LEU A 116 1.63 -6.04 7.01
N LEU A 117 1.14 -5.64 5.85
CA LEU A 117 -0.26 -5.81 5.44
C LEU A 117 -0.36 -6.98 4.47
N TRP A 118 -1.32 -7.86 4.65
CA TRP A 118 -1.50 -9.01 3.78
C TRP A 118 -2.95 -9.43 3.60
N VAL A 119 -3.21 -10.11 2.48
CA VAL A 119 -4.50 -10.74 2.18
C VAL A 119 -4.24 -12.07 1.49
N GLN A 120 -4.95 -13.10 1.93
CA GLN A 120 -4.92 -14.42 1.30
C GLN A 120 -6.20 -14.61 0.50
N ASN A 121 -6.07 -14.91 -0.79
CA ASN A 121 -7.17 -15.40 -1.60
C ASN A 121 -7.06 -16.93 -1.67
N ILE A 122 -7.90 -17.60 -0.89
CA ILE A 122 -7.91 -19.07 -0.74
C ILE A 122 -8.30 -19.74 -2.06
N GLU A 123 -9.35 -19.24 -2.73
CA GLU A 123 -9.85 -19.83 -3.97
C GLU A 123 -8.81 -19.84 -5.08
N LYS A 124 -8.00 -18.80 -5.16
CA LYS A 124 -6.97 -18.64 -6.19
C LYS A 124 -5.58 -19.01 -5.70
N ASP A 125 -5.43 -19.57 -4.49
CA ASP A 125 -4.17 -19.92 -3.83
C ASP A 125 -3.10 -18.84 -3.98
N SER A 126 -3.42 -17.62 -3.54
CA SER A 126 -2.49 -16.49 -3.62
C SER A 126 -2.45 -15.67 -2.35
N LEU A 127 -1.25 -15.17 -2.04
CA LEU A 127 -0.97 -14.27 -0.93
C LEU A 127 -0.46 -12.95 -1.52
N SER A 128 -1.09 -11.85 -1.16
CA SER A 128 -0.58 -10.51 -1.45
C SER A 128 -0.10 -9.90 -0.16
N SER A 129 1.11 -9.31 -0.18
CA SER A 129 1.76 -8.73 1.00
C SER A 129 2.47 -7.43 0.66
N LEU A 130 2.38 -6.44 1.55
CA LEU A 130 3.10 -5.18 1.48
C LEU A 130 3.76 -4.91 2.82
N TYR A 131 5.01 -4.43 2.78
CA TYR A 131 5.81 -4.10 3.96
C TYR A 131 6.08 -2.60 4.02
N TRP A 132 5.87 -2.02 5.19
CA TRP A 132 6.09 -0.60 5.46
C TRP A 132 6.97 -0.42 6.67
N ALA A 133 8.18 0.11 6.47
CA ALA A 133 8.98 0.59 7.59
C ALA A 133 8.39 1.91 8.10
N ARG A 134 8.17 2.02 9.42
CA ARG A 134 7.70 3.24 10.05
C ARG A 134 8.62 4.40 9.66
N ALA A 135 8.02 5.54 9.29
CA ALA A 135 8.80 6.76 9.06
C ALA A 135 9.55 7.14 10.35
N ALA A 136 10.77 7.64 10.22
CA ALA A 136 11.52 8.10 11.38
C ALA A 136 10.75 9.24 12.06
N GLU A 137 10.56 9.15 13.37
CA GLU A 137 10.23 10.30 14.19
C GLU A 137 11.47 11.20 14.20
N ASN A 138 11.61 12.06 13.19
CA ASN A 138 12.37 13.28 13.42
C ASN A 138 11.66 13.96 14.59
N GLY A 139 12.40 14.36 15.64
CA GLY A 139 11.88 14.97 16.87
C GLY A 139 11.20 16.33 16.67
N SER A 140 10.27 16.41 15.73
CA SER A 140 9.35 17.51 15.53
C SER A 140 8.29 17.40 16.60
N SER A 141 8.59 18.01 17.75
CA SER A 141 7.58 18.51 18.66
C SER A 141 6.59 19.34 17.83
N TRP A 142 5.44 18.79 17.51
CA TRP A 142 4.29 19.65 17.24
C TRP A 142 4.07 20.41 18.55
N ALA A 143 4.45 21.69 18.50
CA ALA A 143 4.38 22.60 19.63
C ALA A 143 2.99 22.54 20.27
N THR A 144 3.01 22.57 21.59
CA THR A 144 1.92 22.77 22.54
C THR A 144 0.78 23.64 22.05
#